data_AF-A0A968NA80-F1
#
_entry.id   AF-A0A968NA80-F1
#
_cell.length_a   1.000
_cell.length_b   1.000
_cell.length_c   1.000
_cell.angle_alpha   90.00
_cell.angle_beta   90.00
_cell.angle_gamma   90.00
#
_symmetry.space_group_name_H-M   'P 1'
#
loop_
_entity.id
_entity.type
_entity.pdbx_description
1 polymer ?
#
loop_
_entity_poly.entity_id
_entity_poly.type
_entity_poly.pdbx_seq_one_letter_code
_entity_poly.pdbx_strand_id
1 'polypeptide(L)'
;MDQHVNDLLTQGIGALRAGDPVNARRLLMEVTYLAPTQQDAWLWLSDTTTDPHEQRAYIERAIAIDPQSRAGQIAAKKLARLDSQFATPPLSSYGQPAPDPAVYAPPQNSVPPLSSYGQPAPDP
;
A
#
# COMPACT_ATOMS: atom_id res chain seq x y z
N MET A 1 31.56 24.83 -4.90
CA MET A 1 31.15 23.95 -6.03
C MET A 1 29.63 23.73 -6.05
N ASP A 2 28.88 24.55 -5.33
CA ASP A 2 27.51 24.26 -4.89
C ASP A 2 26.47 24.78 -5.88
N GLN A 3 26.86 25.75 -6.73
CA GLN A 3 25.98 26.27 -7.78
C GLN A 3 25.65 25.23 -8.84
N HIS A 4 26.62 24.38 -9.22
CA HIS A 4 26.40 23.34 -10.23
C HIS A 4 25.39 22.29 -9.73
N VAL A 5 25.50 21.89 -8.47
CA VAL A 5 24.57 20.95 -7.81
C VAL A 5 23.16 21.53 -7.75
N ASN A 6 23.02 22.82 -7.41
CA ASN A 6 21.72 23.48 -7.33
C ASN A 6 21.07 23.68 -8.72
N ASP A 7 21.88 23.91 -9.75
CA ASP A 7 21.42 24.01 -11.14
C ASP A 7 20.89 22.66 -11.64
N LEU A 8 21.64 21.57 -11.44
CA LEU A 8 21.20 20.21 -11.76
C LEU A 8 19.92 19.81 -11.01
N LEU A 9 19.80 20.17 -9.73
CA LEU A 9 18.59 19.95 -8.94
C LEU A 9 17.39 20.69 -9.55
N THR A 10 17.57 21.95 -9.92
CA THR A 10 16.51 22.78 -10.51
C THR A 10 16.10 22.24 -11.88
N GLN A 11 17.04 21.83 -12.72
CA GLN A 11 16.77 21.18 -14.00
C GLN A 11 16.02 19.86 -13.82
N GLY A 12 16.40 19.04 -12.85
CA GLY A 12 15.73 17.78 -12.54
C GLY A 12 14.27 17.98 -12.13
N ILE A 13 14.00 18.98 -11.28
CA ILE A 13 12.63 19.35 -10.89
C ILE A 13 11.85 19.88 -12.10
N GLY A 14 12.48 20.66 -12.97
CA GLY A 14 11.90 21.14 -14.21
C GLY A 14 11.47 19.99 -15.12
N ALA A 15 12.32 18.97 -15.28
CA ALA A 15 12.03 17.79 -16.08
C ALA A 15 10.84 16.99 -15.52
N LEU A 16 10.73 16.81 -14.20
CA LEU A 16 9.54 16.20 -13.59
C LEU A 16 8.27 16.97 -13.91
N ARG A 17 8.31 18.31 -13.81
CA ARG A 17 7.17 19.17 -14.14
C ARG A 17 6.81 19.14 -15.63
N ALA A 18 7.78 18.89 -16.50
CA ALA A 18 7.57 18.71 -17.93
C ALA A 18 6.98 17.34 -18.28
N GLY A 19 6.94 16.39 -17.34
CA GLY A 19 6.49 15.02 -17.59
C GLY A 19 7.61 14.07 -18.07
N ASP A 20 8.87 14.44 -17.84
CA ASP A 20 10.08 13.69 -18.22
C ASP A 20 10.81 13.10 -16.99
N PRO A 21 10.23 12.07 -16.33
CA PRO A 21 10.83 11.46 -15.13
C PRO A 21 12.18 10.79 -15.43
N VAL A 22 12.41 10.34 -16.66
CA VAL A 22 13.66 9.71 -17.08
C VAL A 22 14.82 10.70 -17.03
N ASN A 23 14.64 11.89 -17.60
CA ASN A 23 15.67 12.93 -17.56
C ASN A 23 15.84 13.48 -16.15
N ALA A 24 14.74 13.68 -15.42
CA ALA A 24 14.82 14.10 -14.03
C ALA A 24 15.63 13.12 -13.18
N ARG A 25 15.40 11.81 -13.32
CA ARG A 25 16.15 10.78 -12.58
C ARG A 25 17.64 10.88 -12.86
N ARG A 26 18.04 11.06 -14.11
CA ARG A 26 19.46 11.20 -14.49
C ARG A 26 20.10 12.41 -13.82
N LEU A 27 19.46 13.57 -13.91
CA LEU A 27 19.96 14.83 -13.33
C LEU A 27 20.04 14.74 -11.81
N LEU A 28 19.00 14.22 -11.15
CA LEU A 28 18.97 14.08 -9.69
C LEU A 28 19.93 13.01 -9.18
N MET A 29 20.18 11.93 -9.93
CA MET A 29 21.24 10.97 -9.61
C MET A 29 22.64 11.60 -9.67
N GLU A 30 22.86 12.52 -10.60
CA GLU A 30 24.12 13.27 -10.67
C GLU A 30 24.28 14.19 -9.45
N VAL A 31 23.19 14.84 -9.02
CA VAL A 31 23.16 15.62 -7.78
C VAL A 31 23.51 14.76 -6.56
N THR A 32 22.97 13.53 -6.46
CA THR A 32 23.29 12.65 -5.32
C THR A 32 24.71 12.09 -5.37
N TYR A 33 25.32 12.00 -6.55
CA TYR A 33 26.73 11.64 -6.69
C TYR A 33 27.66 12.79 -6.24
N LEU A 34 27.33 14.02 -6.64
CA LEU A 34 28.12 15.21 -6.30
C LEU A 34 27.91 15.67 -4.85
N ALA A 35 26.67 15.59 -4.37
CA ALA A 35 26.25 16.03 -3.05
C ALA A 35 25.31 14.98 -2.42
N PRO A 36 25.86 13.88 -1.87
CA PRO A 36 25.05 12.80 -1.28
C PRO A 36 24.24 13.27 -0.07
N THR A 37 24.61 14.40 0.53
CA THR A 37 23.91 15.05 1.64
C THR A 37 22.71 15.89 1.19
N GLN A 38 22.48 16.07 -0.11
CA GLN A 38 21.33 16.84 -0.61
C GLN A 38 20.04 16.03 -0.55
N GLN A 39 19.29 16.23 0.52
CA GLN A 39 18.05 15.52 0.79
C GLN A 39 16.96 15.76 -0.26
N ASP A 40 16.87 16.98 -0.80
CA ASP A 40 15.91 17.32 -1.84
C ASP A 40 16.09 16.43 -3.08
N ALA A 41 17.34 16.10 -3.45
CA ALA A 41 17.60 15.25 -4.61
C ALA A 41 17.03 13.84 -4.42
N TRP A 42 17.22 13.24 -3.24
CA TRP A 42 16.63 11.95 -2.88
C TRP A 42 15.11 12.00 -2.83
N LEU A 43 14.54 13.10 -2.32
CA LEU A 43 13.10 13.31 -2.28
C LEU A 43 12.50 13.39 -3.69
N TRP A 44 13.13 14.12 -4.61
CA TRP A 44 12.67 14.21 -6.00
C TRP A 44 12.91 12.92 -6.78
N LEU A 45 13.98 12.17 -6.49
CA LEU A 45 14.19 10.84 -7.08
C LEU A 45 13.04 9.88 -6.75
N SER A 46 12.47 9.97 -5.55
CA SER A 46 11.30 9.19 -5.16
C SER A 46 10.07 9.45 -6.04
N ASP A 47 9.97 10.64 -6.65
CA ASP A 47 8.88 11.02 -7.57
C ASP A 47 9.14 10.58 -9.02
N THR A 48 10.39 10.24 -9.36
CA THR A 48 10.76 9.77 -10.70
C THR A 48 10.44 8.29 -10.95
N THR A 49 10.25 7.53 -9.88
CA THR A 49 9.92 6.10 -9.94
C THR A 49 8.49 5.88 -9.44
N THR A 50 7.78 4.98 -10.11
CA THR A 50 6.48 4.47 -9.68
C THR A 50 6.61 3.18 -8.88
N ASP A 51 7.81 2.60 -8.83
CA ASP A 51 8.05 1.38 -8.07
C ASP A 51 8.14 1.68 -6.57
N PRO A 52 7.32 1.03 -5.73
CA PRO A 52 7.28 1.32 -4.31
C PRO A 52 8.52 0.89 -3.55
N HIS A 53 9.25 -0.14 -4.02
CA HIS A 53 10.49 -0.57 -3.38
C HIS A 53 11.61 0.45 -3.62
N GLU A 54 11.76 0.92 -4.87
CA GLU A 54 12.69 2.01 -5.18
C GLU A 54 12.30 3.31 -4.47
N GLN A 55 11.01 3.66 -4.46
CA GLN A 55 10.52 4.86 -3.81
C GLN A 55 10.84 4.85 -2.30
N ARG A 56 10.65 3.70 -1.62
CA ARG A 56 11.03 3.51 -0.22
C ARG A 56 12.52 3.75 -0.01
N ALA A 57 13.37 3.12 -0.82
CA ALA A 57 14.81 3.21 -0.68
C ALA A 57 15.35 4.65 -0.83
N TYR A 58 14.76 5.46 -1.72
CA TYR A 58 15.12 6.87 -1.87
C TYR A 58 14.65 7.73 -0.69
N ILE A 59 13.43 7.49 -0.20
CA ILE A 59 12.87 8.21 0.95
C ILE A 59 13.65 7.88 2.23
N GLU A 60 14.00 6.62 2.46
CA GLU A 60 14.81 6.19 3.59
C GLU A 60 16.18 6.87 3.59
N ARG A 61 16.82 6.99 2.42
CA ARG A 61 18.08 7.74 2.27
C ARG A 61 17.92 9.22 2.64
N ALA A 62 16.83 9.86 2.20
CA ALA A 62 16.58 11.26 2.54
C ALA A 62 16.45 11.46 4.08
N ILE A 63 15.73 10.56 4.75
CA ILE A 63 15.55 10.56 6.21
C ILE A 63 16.87 10.27 6.94
N ALA A 64 17.68 9.34 6.42
CA ALA A 64 18.95 8.94 7.01
C ALA A 64 19.99 10.07 7.03
N ILE A 65 19.91 11.02 6.09
CA ILE A 65 20.79 12.19 6.05
C ILE A 65 20.47 13.15 7.20
N ASP A 66 19.22 13.61 7.28
CA ASP A 66 18.78 14.51 8.34
C ASP A 66 17.25 14.43 8.55
N PRO A 67 16.76 13.70 9.56
CA PRO A 67 15.33 13.51 9.77
C PRO A 67 14.62 14.78 10.27
N GLN A 68 15.36 15.75 10.82
CA GLN A 68 14.79 16.96 11.40
C GLN A 68 14.53 18.06 10.37
N SER A 69 15.21 18.00 9.23
CA SER A 69 15.08 18.93 8.12
C SER A 69 13.72 18.83 7.46
N ARG A 70 13.31 19.91 6.81
CA ARG A 70 12.03 19.98 6.10
C ARG A 70 11.88 18.84 5.08
N ALA A 71 12.94 18.54 4.33
CA ALA A 71 12.96 17.43 3.38
C ALA A 71 12.81 16.07 4.09
N GLY A 72 13.52 15.84 5.20
CA GLY A 72 13.41 14.63 6.02
C GLY A 72 12.01 14.42 6.60
N GLN A 73 11.35 15.48 7.08
CA GLN A 73 9.97 15.41 7.57
C GLN A 73 8.97 15.09 6.45
N ILE A 74 9.15 15.64 5.24
CA ILE A 74 8.32 15.32 4.08
C ILE A 74 8.55 13.87 3.65
N ALA A 75 9.81 13.42 3.63
CA ALA A 75 10.20 12.06 3.33
C ALA A 75 9.55 11.07 4.34
N ALA A 76 9.61 11.34 5.63
CA ALA A 76 8.97 10.52 6.66
C ALA A 76 7.44 10.41 6.48
N LYS A 77 6.77 11.51 6.13
CA LYS A 77 5.34 11.50 5.80
C LYS A 77 5.03 10.67 4.55
N LYS A 78 5.86 10.77 3.50
CA LYS A 78 5.74 9.92 2.31
C LYS A 78 5.93 8.45 2.67
N LEU A 79 6.95 8.12 3.46
CA LEU A 79 7.21 6.74 3.91
C LEU A 79 6.01 6.14 4.66
N ALA A 80 5.40 6.91 5.57
CA ALA A 80 4.21 6.46 6.29
C ALA A 80 3.00 6.22 5.38
N ARG A 81 2.81 7.06 4.35
CA ARG A 81 1.78 6.84 3.32
C ARG A 81 2.05 5.58 2.51
N LEU A 82 3.32 5.38 2.12
CA LEU A 82 3.80 4.19 1.42
C LEU A 82 3.55 2.92 2.24
N ASP A 83 3.89 2.92 3.52
CA ASP A 83 3.65 1.79 4.40
C ASP A 83 2.15 1.49 4.53
N SER A 84 1.32 2.52 4.64
CA SER A 84 -0.14 2.38 4.77
C SER A 84 -0.84 1.84 3.51
N GLN A 85 -0.31 2.10 2.31
CA GLN A 85 -0.88 1.59 1.05
C GLN A 85 -0.45 0.14 0.76
N PHE A 86 0.69 -0.29 1.29
CA PHE A 86 1.15 -1.69 1.20
C PHE A 86 0.78 -2.54 2.42
N ALA A 87 0.39 -1.90 3.51
CA ALA A 87 -0.35 -2.56 4.57
C ALA A 87 -1.68 -3.01 3.98
N THR A 88 -1.73 -4.27 3.53
CA THR A 88 -3.00 -4.98 3.36
C THR A 88 -3.87 -4.63 4.56
N PRO A 89 -5.05 -4.03 4.38
CA PRO A 89 -5.98 -3.93 5.48
C PRO A 89 -6.13 -5.34 6.03
N PRO A 90 -6.13 -5.55 7.37
CA PRO A 90 -6.62 -6.81 7.87
C PRO A 90 -7.97 -7.03 7.20
N LEU A 91 -8.21 -8.23 6.66
CA LEU A 91 -9.43 -8.62 5.95
C LEU A 91 -10.72 -8.53 6.83
N SER A 92 -10.71 -7.75 7.91
CA SER A 92 -11.82 -7.45 8.80
C SER A 92 -12.93 -6.59 8.17
N SER A 93 -12.89 -6.32 6.86
CA SER A 93 -14.01 -5.71 6.13
C SER A 93 -14.83 -6.70 5.30
N TYR A 94 -14.45 -7.98 5.27
CA TYR A 94 -15.29 -9.04 4.69
C TYR A 94 -16.05 -9.77 5.81
N GLY A 95 -17.28 -9.31 6.07
CA GLY A 95 -18.35 -10.19 6.54
C GLY A 95 -18.39 -10.52 8.02
N GLN A 96 -18.79 -9.55 8.84
CA GLN A 96 -19.55 -9.90 10.05
C GLN A 96 -20.72 -8.91 10.23
N PRO A 97 -21.89 -9.14 9.58
CA PRO A 97 -23.09 -9.04 10.39
C PRO A 97 -22.87 -10.02 11.54
N ALA A 98 -22.93 -9.54 12.79
CA ALA A 98 -22.96 -10.44 13.93
C ALA A 98 -24.04 -11.51 13.64
N PRO A 99 -23.72 -12.81 13.56
CA PRO A 99 -24.78 -13.79 13.65
C PRO A 99 -25.31 -13.67 15.06
N ASP A 100 -26.57 -13.25 15.16
CA ASP A 100 -27.35 -13.40 16.37
C ASP A 100 -27.21 -14.87 16.80
N PRO A 101 -26.85 -15.19 18.06
CA PRO A 101 -26.73 -16.58 18.51
C PRO A 101 -28.09 -17.33 18.57
N ALA A 102 -29.14 -16.81 17.92
CA ALA A 102 -30.49 -17.37 17.92
C ALA A 102 -30.85 -18.20 16.68
N VAL A 103 -30.01 -18.26 15.64
CA VAL A 103 -30.32 -18.99 14.40
C VAL A 103 -29.38 -20.18 14.20
N TYR A 104 -29.30 -21.06 15.20
CA TYR A 104 -28.83 -22.44 15.04
C TYR A 104 -29.85 -23.40 15.66
N ALA A 105 -31.06 -23.40 15.09
CA ALA A 105 -31.95 -24.55 15.16
C ALA A 105 -31.90 -25.26 13.79
N PRO A 106 -31.43 -26.50 13.69
CA PRO A 106 -31.39 -27.23 12.42
C PRO A 106 -32.81 -27.58 11.95
N PRO A 107 -33.10 -27.57 10.63
CA PRO A 107 -34.38 -28.03 10.11
C PRO A 107 -34.46 -29.57 10.24
N GLN A 108 -35.24 -30.06 11.20
CA GLN A 108 -35.64 -31.46 11.31
C GLN A 108 -36.65 -31.78 10.19
N ASN A 109 -36.18 -31.96 8.96
CA ASN A 109 -36.99 -32.54 7.88
C ASN A 109 -36.67 -34.04 7.78
N SER A 110 -37.11 -34.79 8.78
CA SER A 110 -37.13 -36.25 8.74
C SER A 110 -38.29 -36.68 7.84
N VAL A 111 -37.93 -37.33 6.74
CA VAL A 111 -38.80 -38.00 5.77
C VAL A 111 -39.95 -38.79 6.46
N PRO A 112 -41.20 -38.72 5.95
CA PRO A 112 -42.28 -39.57 6.45
C PRO A 112 -42.04 -41.03 6.01
N PRO A 113 -42.28 -42.05 6.85
CA PRO A 113 -42.31 -43.42 6.38
C PRO A 113 -43.55 -43.62 5.49
N LEU A 114 -43.31 -43.91 4.21
CA LEU A 114 -44.29 -44.39 3.25
C LEU A 114 -44.94 -45.67 3.80
N SER A 115 -46.26 -45.63 4.00
CA SER A 115 -47.06 -46.80 4.37
C SER A 115 -47.02 -47.85 3.25
N SER A 116 -46.68 -49.09 3.58
CA SER A 116 -46.87 -50.24 2.68
C SER A 116 -47.54 -51.40 3.40
N TYR A 117 -48.88 -51.41 3.27
CA TYR A 117 -49.78 -52.54 2.99
C TYR A 117 -49.69 -53.88 3.75
N GLY A 118 -50.82 -54.27 4.36
CA GLY A 118 -51.26 -55.68 4.45
C GLY A 118 -52.07 -56.08 5.70
N GLN A 119 -53.40 -55.85 5.69
CA GLN A 119 -54.58 -56.64 6.17
C GLN A 119 -54.47 -57.70 7.32
N PRO A 120 -55.58 -58.23 7.90
CA PRO A 120 -57.01 -57.84 7.88
C PRO A 120 -57.69 -57.81 9.30
N ALA A 121 -58.98 -57.47 9.36
CA ALA A 121 -59.88 -57.71 10.50
C ALA A 121 -59.95 -59.21 10.88
N PRO A 122 -60.33 -59.61 12.11
CA PRO A 122 -61.75 -59.69 12.46
C PRO A 122 -62.14 -59.45 13.94
N ASP A 123 -63.43 -59.21 14.14
CA ASP A 123 -64.26 -59.31 15.36
C ASP A 123 -64.22 -60.74 15.95
N PRO A 124 -64.53 -60.98 17.25
CA PRO A 124 -65.90 -60.88 17.78
C PRO A 124 -66.05 -60.19 19.16
#